data_AF-A0A8T5BSS6-F1
#
_entry.id   AF-A0A8T5BSS6-F1
#
_cell.length_a   1.000
_cell.length_b   1.000
_cell.length_c   1.000
_cell.angle_alpha   90.00
_cell.angle_beta   90.00
_cell.angle_gamma   90.00
#
_symmetry.space_group_name_H-M   'P 1'
#
loop_
_entity.id
_entity.type
_entity.pdbx_description
1 polymer ?
#
loop_
_entity_poly.entity_id
_entity_poly.type
_entity_poly.pdbx_seq_one_letter_code
_entity_poly.pdbx_strand_id
1 'polypeptide(L)'
;MPLLNEHVKNHLIKEFNELKERVKLIVFTQEFECEYCEETRKLIEELASLSDKLSIEVYDFVKDKEKVKKYNIDKIPAIVIEGEKDYGIRFYGIPAGYEFSSLIEAIKMVSTGDSGLSNLSKQLLKKLNKPTRIQVFVTLTCPYCPLAVQLANKIAFESDFASSEMIDSVEFPHLAHKYNVLAVPKIIINEEIQFEGALPEDAFINQVLKTLEKGKSTIYG
;
A
#
# COMPACT_ATOMS: atom_id res chain seq x y z
N MET A 1 -6.47 23.66 8.97
CA MET A 1 -7.66 23.64 8.11
C MET A 1 -7.93 22.19 7.77
N PRO A 2 -9.18 21.70 7.88
CA PRO A 2 -9.46 20.29 7.57
C PRO A 2 -9.12 19.99 6.12
N LEU A 3 -8.46 18.86 5.88
CA LEU A 3 -8.12 18.37 4.54
C LEU A 3 -9.36 17.78 3.86
N LEU A 4 -10.25 17.14 4.63
CA LEU A 4 -11.51 16.59 4.12
C LEU A 4 -12.64 17.61 4.29
N ASN A 5 -13.34 17.92 3.20
CA ASN A 5 -14.55 18.74 3.28
C ASN A 5 -15.74 17.92 3.80
N GLU A 6 -16.80 18.60 4.24
CA GLU A 6 -17.97 17.95 4.85
C GLU A 6 -18.71 16.99 3.92
N HIS A 7 -18.74 17.25 2.60
CA HIS A 7 -19.35 16.31 1.65
C HIS A 7 -18.58 15.00 1.58
N VAL A 8 -17.25 15.06 1.53
CA VAL A 8 -16.37 13.89 1.54
C VAL A 8 -16.50 13.13 2.85
N LYS A 9 -16.45 13.82 4.01
CA LYS A 9 -16.64 13.17 5.32
C LYS A 9 -17.97 12.42 5.40
N ASN A 10 -19.07 13.05 4.99
CA ASN A 10 -20.39 12.41 5.01
C ASN A 10 -20.48 11.19 4.10
N HIS A 11 -19.77 11.18 2.98
CA HIS A 11 -19.68 10.00 2.12
C HIS A 11 -18.86 8.89 2.79
N LEU A 12 -17.69 9.21 3.34
CA LEU A 12 -16.82 8.26 4.03
C LEU A 12 -17.48 7.64 5.26
N ILE A 13 -18.25 8.41 6.04
CA ILE A 13 -19.02 7.86 7.16
C ILE A 13 -19.99 6.76 6.69
N LYS A 14 -20.62 6.94 5.51
CA LYS A 14 -21.51 5.92 4.94
C LYS A 14 -20.73 4.68 4.53
N GLU A 15 -19.62 4.84 3.82
CA GLU A 15 -18.73 3.74 3.43
C GLU A 15 -18.20 2.99 4.67
N PHE A 16 -17.85 3.71 5.73
CA PHE A 16 -17.28 3.12 6.94
C PHE A 16 -18.28 2.41 7.84
N ASN A 17 -19.59 2.57 7.60
CA ASN A 17 -20.60 1.73 8.27
C ASN A 17 -20.53 0.26 7.83
N GLU A 18 -19.92 -0.04 6.67
CA GLU A 18 -19.76 -1.40 6.16
C GLU A 18 -18.53 -2.12 6.73
N LEU A 19 -17.65 -1.40 7.44
CA LEU A 19 -16.48 -1.98 8.11
C LEU A 19 -16.96 -3.04 9.11
N LYS A 20 -16.24 -4.16 9.20
CA LYS A 20 -16.58 -5.28 10.09
C LYS A 20 -15.62 -5.33 11.27
N GLU A 21 -14.34 -5.51 11.00
CA GLU A 21 -13.28 -5.57 11.99
C GLU A 21 -12.56 -4.23 12.15
N ARG A 22 -11.88 -4.06 13.29
CA ARG A 22 -11.06 -2.87 13.54
C ARG A 22 -9.84 -2.83 12.63
N VAL A 23 -9.54 -1.65 12.12
CA VAL A 23 -8.34 -1.37 11.32
C VAL A 23 -7.52 -0.30 12.03
N LYS A 24 -6.22 -0.54 12.09
CA LYS A 24 -5.24 0.40 12.62
C LYS A 24 -4.46 1.02 11.48
N LEU A 25 -4.47 2.35 11.45
CA LEU A 25 -3.71 3.18 10.54
C LEU A 25 -2.46 3.64 11.28
N ILE A 26 -1.30 3.11 10.92
CA ILE A 26 -0.05 3.46 11.60
C ILE A 26 0.75 4.41 10.73
N VAL A 27 0.98 5.62 11.22
CA VAL A 27 1.70 6.66 10.48
C VAL A 27 3.12 6.76 11.02
N PHE A 28 4.09 6.62 10.12
CA PHE A 28 5.49 6.97 10.39
C PHE A 28 5.79 8.32 9.78
N THR A 29 6.29 9.23 10.63
CA THR A 29 6.49 10.64 10.31
C THR A 29 7.78 11.16 10.95
N GLN A 30 8.17 12.39 10.65
CA GLN A 30 9.22 13.11 11.35
C GLN A 30 8.99 14.63 11.22
N GLU A 31 9.60 15.42 12.12
CA GLU A 31 9.42 16.88 12.16
C GLU A 31 10.28 17.65 11.15
N PHE A 32 11.39 17.07 10.68
CA PHE A 32 12.36 17.74 9.81
C PHE A 32 12.58 16.94 8.53
N GLU A 33 12.88 17.60 7.40
CA GLU A 33 13.17 16.92 6.14
C GLU A 33 12.06 15.94 5.68
N CYS A 34 10.79 16.32 5.86
CA CYS A 34 9.66 15.57 5.34
C CYS A 34 8.51 16.51 4.99
N GLU A 35 8.42 16.90 3.72
CA GLU A 35 7.50 17.94 3.23
C GLU A 35 6.04 17.62 3.51
N TYR A 36 5.60 16.37 3.27
CA TYR A 36 4.20 15.96 3.39
C TYR A 36 3.89 15.17 4.67
N CYS A 37 4.81 15.14 5.64
CA CYS A 37 4.63 14.37 6.88
C CYS A 37 3.47 14.89 7.74
N GLU A 38 3.32 16.21 7.83
CA GLU A 38 2.27 16.84 8.63
C GLU A 38 0.89 16.65 8.00
N GLU A 39 0.79 16.83 6.68
CA GLU A 39 -0.43 16.63 5.90
C GLU A 39 -0.86 15.17 5.91
N THR A 40 0.08 14.24 5.72
CA THR A 40 -0.22 12.81 5.76
C THR A 40 -0.76 12.42 7.13
N ARG A 41 -0.12 12.89 8.22
CA ARG A 41 -0.62 12.65 9.58
C ARG A 41 -2.03 13.21 9.77
N LYS A 42 -2.26 14.48 9.41
CA LYS A 42 -3.58 15.12 9.55
C LYS A 42 -4.66 14.40 8.75
N LEU A 43 -4.36 13.97 7.53
CA LEU A 43 -5.30 13.22 6.68
C LEU A 43 -5.75 11.94 7.37
N ILE A 44 -4.80 11.20 7.94
CA ILE A 44 -5.08 9.93 8.62
C ILE A 44 -5.78 10.14 9.97
N GLU A 45 -5.43 11.20 10.71
CA GLU A 45 -6.15 11.60 11.94
C GLU A 45 -7.62 11.95 11.62
N GLU A 46 -7.86 12.73 10.57
CA GLU A 46 -9.21 13.06 10.11
C GLU A 46 -9.98 11.80 9.71
N LEU A 47 -9.38 10.90 8.93
CA LEU A 47 -10.00 9.64 8.53
C LEU A 47 -10.35 8.74 9.72
N ALA A 48 -9.41 8.55 10.66
CA ALA A 48 -9.61 7.73 11.85
C ALA A 48 -10.74 8.28 12.73
N SER A 49 -10.99 9.59 12.72
CA SER A 49 -12.08 10.21 13.48
C SER A 49 -13.49 9.91 12.92
N LEU A 50 -13.60 9.39 11.69
CA LEU A 50 -14.89 9.15 11.02
C LEU A 50 -15.53 7.81 11.39
N SER A 51 -14.84 6.92 12.10
CA SER A 51 -15.37 5.61 12.50
C SER A 51 -14.69 5.09 13.76
N ASP A 52 -15.46 4.48 14.66
CA ASP A 52 -14.96 3.78 15.86
C ASP A 52 -14.21 2.48 15.54
N LYS A 53 -14.30 1.99 14.29
CA LYS A 53 -13.53 0.85 13.79
C LYS A 53 -12.15 1.24 13.27
N LEU A 54 -11.87 2.54 13.15
CA LEU A 54 -10.56 3.03 12.77
C LEU A 54 -9.83 3.55 13.99
N SER A 55 -8.55 3.20 14.08
CA SER A 55 -7.65 3.71 15.10
C SER A 55 -6.36 4.18 14.46
N ILE A 56 -5.69 5.12 15.10
CA ILE A 56 -4.42 5.66 14.61
C ILE A 56 -3.32 5.45 15.66
N GLU A 57 -2.14 5.04 15.20
CA GLU A 57 -0.89 5.13 15.94
C GLU A 57 0.09 5.98 15.14
N VAL A 58 0.84 6.86 15.79
CA VAL A 58 1.82 7.73 15.13
C VAL A 58 3.18 7.49 15.76
N TYR A 59 4.18 7.24 14.93
CA TYR A 59 5.56 6.98 15.36
C TYR A 59 6.54 7.89 14.60
N ASP A 60 7.59 8.30 15.29
CA ASP A 60 8.70 9.07 14.74
C ASP A 60 9.73 8.11 14.13
N PHE A 61 10.09 8.35 12.87
CA PHE A 61 10.98 7.47 12.11
C PHE A 61 12.39 7.32 12.70
N VAL A 62 12.88 8.33 13.41
CA VAL A 62 14.23 8.31 14.00
C VAL A 62 14.20 7.84 15.45
N LYS A 63 13.17 8.24 16.21
CA LYS A 63 13.07 7.94 17.65
C LYS A 63 12.48 6.56 17.93
N ASP A 64 11.50 6.11 17.16
CA ASP A 64 10.77 4.85 17.39
C ASP A 64 11.36 3.67 16.59
N LYS A 65 12.68 3.48 16.65
CA LYS A 65 13.42 2.50 15.83
C LYS A 65 12.89 1.07 15.91
N GLU A 66 12.41 0.64 17.08
CA GLU A 66 11.83 -0.69 17.27
C GLU A 66 10.54 -0.87 16.44
N LYS A 67 9.70 0.17 16.37
CA LYS A 67 8.48 0.15 15.56
C LYS A 67 8.81 0.23 14.07
N VAL A 68 9.75 1.07 13.68
CA VAL A 68 10.25 1.17 12.29
C VAL A 68 10.76 -0.18 11.80
N LYS A 69 11.57 -0.87 12.61
CA LYS A 69 12.08 -2.21 12.31
C LYS A 69 10.96 -3.26 12.27
N LYS A 70 10.01 -3.23 13.22
CA LYS A 70 8.87 -4.16 13.26
C LYS A 70 8.06 -4.12 11.96
N TYR A 71 7.77 -2.92 11.46
CA TYR A 71 6.93 -2.73 10.27
C TYR A 71 7.72 -2.68 8.96
N ASN A 72 9.04 -2.87 9.03
CA ASN A 72 9.97 -2.79 7.89
C ASN A 72 9.83 -1.48 7.10
N ILE A 73 9.76 -0.37 7.82
CA ILE A 73 9.63 0.98 7.24
C ILE A 73 11.04 1.48 6.90
N ASP A 74 11.25 1.84 5.64
CA ASP A 74 12.53 2.33 5.12
C ASP A 74 12.45 3.75 4.53
N LYS A 75 11.26 4.37 4.54
CA LYS A 75 10.98 5.71 4.00
C LYS A 75 9.80 6.34 4.73
N ILE A 76 9.66 7.64 4.60
CA ILE A 76 8.56 8.42 5.17
C ILE A 76 8.16 9.59 4.24
N PRO A 77 6.91 10.10 4.33
CA PRO A 77 5.85 9.62 5.21
C PRO A 77 5.39 8.22 4.81
N ALA A 78 5.05 7.38 5.81
CA ALA A 78 4.57 6.03 5.55
C ALA A 78 3.30 5.73 6.34
N ILE A 79 2.37 5.03 5.71
CA ILE A 79 1.14 4.55 6.34
C ILE A 79 1.12 3.03 6.23
N VAL A 80 0.90 2.37 7.36
CA VAL A 80 0.59 0.95 7.45
C VAL A 80 -0.91 0.77 7.65
N ILE A 81 -1.51 -0.15 6.91
CA ILE A 81 -2.88 -0.62 7.13
C ILE A 81 -2.81 -1.99 7.80
N GLU A 82 -3.08 -2.05 9.10
CA GLU A 82 -3.03 -3.27 9.93
C GLU A 82 -4.44 -3.66 10.37
N GLY A 83 -4.80 -4.95 10.24
CA GLY A 83 -6.05 -5.52 10.73
C GLY A 83 -5.79 -6.46 11.91
N GLU A 84 -6.27 -7.70 11.82
CA GLU A 84 -5.93 -8.76 12.78
C GLU A 84 -4.41 -9.03 12.84
N LYS A 85 -3.71 -8.77 11.72
CA LYS A 85 -2.27 -8.86 11.54
C LYS A 85 -1.80 -7.76 10.59
N ASP A 86 -0.48 -7.64 10.47
CA ASP A 86 0.15 -6.86 9.42
C ASP A 86 0.13 -7.65 8.11
N TYR A 87 -0.62 -7.17 7.12
CA TYR A 87 -0.74 -7.77 5.78
C TYR A 87 0.35 -7.27 4.81
N GLY A 88 1.33 -6.49 5.29
CA GLY A 88 2.39 -5.96 4.43
C GLY A 88 1.93 -4.85 3.47
N ILE A 89 0.82 -4.17 3.77
CA ILE A 89 0.28 -3.06 2.97
C ILE A 89 0.89 -1.75 3.47
N ARG A 90 1.56 -1.01 2.57
CA ARG A 90 2.23 0.27 2.84
C ARG A 90 1.88 1.30 1.78
N PHE A 91 1.71 2.54 2.22
CA PHE A 91 1.66 3.72 1.36
C PHE A 91 2.84 4.61 1.74
N TYR A 92 3.70 4.92 0.78
CA TYR A 92 4.83 5.85 0.92
C TYR A 92 4.52 7.12 0.12
N GLY A 93 4.41 8.23 0.84
CA GLY A 93 3.86 9.50 0.33
C GLY A 93 2.42 9.72 0.79
N ILE A 94 1.90 10.92 0.55
CA ILE A 94 0.54 11.28 0.88
C ILE A 94 -0.45 10.58 -0.08
N PRO A 95 -1.35 9.72 0.41
CA PRO A 95 -2.33 9.04 -0.44
C PRO A 95 -3.52 9.97 -0.74
N ALA A 96 -3.26 11.04 -1.49
CA ALA A 96 -4.24 12.04 -1.91
C ALA A 96 -4.59 11.89 -3.41
N GLY A 97 -5.39 12.81 -3.93
CA GLY A 97 -5.83 12.77 -5.32
C GLY A 97 -6.58 11.47 -5.64
N TYR A 98 -6.21 10.80 -6.74
CA TYR A 98 -6.80 9.51 -7.11
C TYR A 98 -6.45 8.38 -6.12
N GLU A 99 -5.27 8.44 -5.47
CA GLU A 99 -4.82 7.41 -4.52
C GLU A 99 -5.55 7.45 -3.18
N PHE A 100 -6.32 8.52 -2.91
CA PHE A 100 -7.23 8.52 -1.78
C PHE A 100 -8.21 7.35 -1.85
N SER A 101 -8.70 7.00 -3.05
CA SER A 101 -9.56 5.83 -3.25
C SER A 101 -8.84 4.51 -2.94
N SER A 102 -7.55 4.38 -3.26
CA SER A 102 -6.73 3.22 -2.94
C SER A 102 -6.60 3.00 -1.43
N LEU A 103 -6.45 4.10 -0.66
CA LEU A 103 -6.43 4.06 0.79
C LEU A 103 -7.77 3.57 1.36
N ILE A 104 -8.88 4.15 0.91
CA ILE A 104 -10.22 3.76 1.39
C ILE A 104 -10.52 2.29 1.09
N GLU A 105 -10.20 1.82 -0.12
CA GLU A 105 -10.41 0.42 -0.49
C GLU A 105 -9.49 -0.54 0.29
N ALA A 106 -8.24 -0.15 0.60
CA ALA A 106 -7.37 -0.94 1.46
C ALA A 106 -7.95 -1.09 2.88
N ILE A 107 -8.49 0.00 3.45
CA ILE A 107 -9.15 -0.01 4.76
C ILE A 107 -10.37 -0.93 4.75
N LYS A 108 -11.24 -0.80 3.74
CA LYS A 108 -12.43 -1.64 3.60
C LYS A 108 -12.06 -3.10 3.46
N MET A 109 -11.12 -3.44 2.57
CA MET A 109 -10.64 -4.80 2.37
C MET A 109 -10.12 -5.43 3.66
N VAL A 110 -9.23 -4.72 4.37
CA VAL A 110 -8.64 -5.23 5.62
C VAL A 110 -9.72 -5.40 6.71
N SER A 111 -10.69 -4.48 6.79
CA SER A 111 -11.77 -4.57 7.76
C SER A 111 -12.78 -5.68 7.45
N THR A 112 -13.13 -5.87 6.18
CA THR A 112 -14.15 -6.85 5.76
C THR A 112 -13.60 -8.26 5.66
N GLY A 113 -12.28 -8.40 5.55
CA GLY A 113 -11.60 -9.67 5.37
C GLY A 113 -11.71 -10.24 3.95
N ASP A 114 -12.10 -9.42 2.96
CA ASP A 114 -12.34 -9.86 1.59
C ASP A 114 -11.57 -9.03 0.57
N SER A 115 -10.58 -9.65 -0.08
CA SER A 115 -9.84 -9.05 -1.20
C SER A 115 -10.65 -8.91 -2.49
N GLY A 116 -11.72 -9.69 -2.65
CA GLY A 116 -12.45 -9.78 -3.91
C GLY A 116 -11.65 -10.39 -5.07
N LEU A 117 -10.46 -10.98 -4.82
CA LEU A 117 -9.73 -11.73 -5.84
C LEU A 117 -10.46 -13.02 -6.22
N SER A 118 -10.31 -13.45 -7.46
CA SER A 118 -10.87 -14.73 -7.91
C SER A 118 -10.30 -15.91 -7.11
N ASN A 119 -11.09 -16.98 -6.96
CA ASN A 119 -10.65 -18.20 -6.28
C ASN A 119 -9.38 -18.79 -6.92
N LEU A 120 -9.24 -18.66 -8.25
CA LEU A 120 -8.04 -19.09 -8.97
C LEU A 120 -6.82 -18.29 -8.53
N SER A 121 -6.92 -16.96 -8.47
CA SER A 121 -5.83 -16.09 -8.00
C SER A 121 -5.45 -16.39 -6.56
N LYS A 122 -6.43 -16.54 -5.65
CA LYS A 122 -6.16 -16.93 -4.26
C LYS A 122 -5.42 -18.28 -4.16
N GLN A 123 -5.81 -19.28 -4.96
CA GLN A 123 -5.12 -20.57 -5.02
C GLN A 123 -3.70 -20.46 -5.59
N LEU A 124 -3.49 -19.61 -6.58
CA LEU A 124 -2.17 -19.36 -7.16
C LEU A 124 -1.24 -18.66 -6.16
N LEU A 125 -1.72 -17.66 -5.44
CA LEU A 125 -0.94 -16.91 -4.44
C LEU A 125 -0.47 -17.80 -3.27
N LYS A 126 -1.20 -18.87 -2.94
CA LYS A 126 -0.74 -19.89 -1.96
C LYS A 126 0.53 -20.62 -2.38
N LYS A 127 0.94 -20.54 -3.65
CA LYS A 127 2.21 -21.12 -4.12
C LYS A 127 3.41 -20.24 -3.77
N LEU A 128 3.19 -18.98 -3.40
CA LEU A 128 4.27 -18.11 -2.92
C LEU A 128 4.83 -18.67 -1.62
N ASN A 129 6.14 -18.85 -1.59
CA ASN A 129 6.89 -19.41 -0.45
C ASN A 129 8.19 -18.65 -0.16
N LYS A 130 8.34 -17.47 -0.75
CA LYS A 130 9.49 -16.57 -0.59
C LYS A 130 8.99 -15.13 -0.57
N PRO A 131 9.65 -14.23 0.19
CA PRO A 131 9.29 -12.82 0.22
C PRO A 131 9.16 -12.21 -1.17
N THR A 132 8.03 -11.56 -1.41
CA THR A 132 7.64 -10.90 -2.66
C THR A 132 7.23 -9.47 -2.36
N ARG A 133 8.15 -8.53 -2.58
CA ARG A 133 7.93 -7.09 -2.40
C ARG A 133 7.44 -6.49 -3.71
N ILE A 134 6.21 -5.99 -3.72
CA ILE A 134 5.57 -5.36 -4.87
C ILE A 134 5.56 -3.85 -4.63
N GLN A 135 6.28 -3.10 -5.45
CA GLN A 135 6.33 -1.65 -5.41
C GLN A 135 5.55 -1.09 -6.59
N VAL A 136 4.56 -0.24 -6.32
CA VAL A 136 3.70 0.41 -7.32
C VAL A 136 3.98 1.90 -7.29
N PHE A 137 4.71 2.37 -8.30
CA PHE A 137 5.00 3.78 -8.51
C PHE A 137 3.81 4.47 -9.15
N VAL A 138 3.38 5.57 -8.55
CA VAL A 138 2.19 6.33 -8.95
C VAL A 138 2.49 7.83 -9.02
N THR A 139 1.51 8.58 -9.49
CA THR A 139 1.38 10.03 -9.26
C THR A 139 -0.06 10.31 -8.84
N LEU A 140 -0.29 11.33 -8.01
CA LEU A 140 -1.61 11.61 -7.44
C LEU A 140 -2.69 12.01 -8.46
N THR A 141 -2.28 12.33 -9.70
CA THR A 141 -3.15 12.73 -10.82
C THR A 141 -3.42 11.61 -11.82
N CYS A 142 -2.80 10.43 -11.63
CA CYS A 142 -2.95 9.28 -12.51
C CYS A 142 -4.27 8.52 -12.24
N PRO A 143 -5.23 8.49 -13.17
CA PRO A 143 -6.53 7.85 -12.93
C PRO A 143 -6.48 6.32 -12.95
N TYR A 144 -5.41 5.72 -13.50
CA TYR A 144 -5.25 4.27 -13.60
C TYR A 144 -4.42 3.66 -12.47
N CYS A 145 -3.70 4.51 -11.72
CA CYS A 145 -2.82 4.08 -10.65
C CYS A 145 -3.57 3.38 -9.51
N PRO A 146 -4.79 3.82 -9.12
CA PRO A 146 -5.53 3.14 -8.06
C PRO A 146 -5.82 1.68 -8.38
N LEU A 147 -6.05 1.33 -9.65
CA LEU A 147 -6.32 -0.06 -10.05
C LEU A 147 -5.11 -0.96 -9.77
N ALA A 148 -3.89 -0.48 -10.06
CA ALA A 148 -2.67 -1.22 -9.81
C ALA A 148 -2.35 -1.33 -8.31
N VAL A 149 -2.53 -0.25 -7.55
CA VAL A 149 -2.31 -0.22 -6.10
C VAL A 149 -3.29 -1.12 -5.38
N GLN A 150 -4.57 -1.04 -5.70
CA GLN A 150 -5.60 -1.89 -5.10
C GLN A 150 -5.33 -3.37 -5.38
N LEU A 151 -4.95 -3.72 -6.61
CA LEU A 151 -4.62 -5.10 -6.95
C LEU A 151 -3.35 -5.59 -6.21
N ALA A 152 -2.31 -4.77 -6.09
CA ALA A 152 -1.13 -5.10 -5.30
C ALA A 152 -1.46 -5.29 -3.80
N ASN A 153 -2.31 -4.43 -3.24
CA ASN A 153 -2.78 -4.54 -1.86
C ASN A 153 -3.58 -5.84 -1.64
N LYS A 154 -4.43 -6.22 -2.58
CA LYS A 154 -5.17 -7.50 -2.56
C LYS A 154 -4.24 -8.70 -2.56
N ILE A 155 -3.14 -8.64 -3.33
CA ILE A 155 -2.13 -9.70 -3.37
C ILE A 155 -1.40 -9.82 -2.03
N ALA A 156 -1.01 -8.69 -1.43
CA ALA A 156 -0.39 -8.66 -0.10
C ALA A 156 -1.35 -9.20 0.98
N PHE A 157 -2.63 -8.83 0.91
CA PHE A 157 -3.64 -9.33 1.84
C PHE A 157 -3.80 -10.85 1.83
N GLU A 158 -3.75 -11.49 0.64
CA GLU A 158 -3.99 -12.93 0.48
C GLU A 158 -2.74 -13.81 0.68
N SER A 159 -1.55 -13.24 0.93
CA SER A 159 -0.31 -14.01 1.05
C SER A 159 0.63 -13.48 2.13
N ASP A 160 1.01 -14.34 3.08
CA ASP A 160 2.01 -14.04 4.13
C ASP A 160 3.42 -13.79 3.57
N PHE A 161 3.64 -14.09 2.29
CA PHE A 161 4.91 -13.88 1.61
C PHE A 161 4.91 -12.63 0.74
N ALA A 162 3.77 -11.96 0.56
CA ALA A 162 3.68 -10.76 -0.28
C ALA A 162 3.57 -9.48 0.55
N SER A 163 4.13 -8.40 0.04
CA SER A 163 3.94 -7.04 0.56
C SER A 163 3.71 -6.09 -0.60
N SER A 164 2.93 -5.04 -0.35
CA SER A 164 2.58 -4.02 -1.34
C SER A 164 2.99 -2.65 -0.82
N GLU A 165 3.65 -1.88 -1.69
CA GLU A 165 4.10 -0.53 -1.42
C GLU A 165 3.60 0.39 -2.53
N MET A 166 2.63 1.25 -2.25
CA MET A 166 2.36 2.40 -3.10
C MET A 166 3.45 3.46 -2.84
N ILE A 167 4.02 4.02 -3.91
CA ILE A 167 5.11 5.00 -3.84
C ILE A 167 4.78 6.19 -4.73
N ASP A 168 4.63 7.38 -4.15
CA ASP A 168 4.47 8.59 -4.95
C ASP A 168 5.81 8.97 -5.61
N SER A 169 5.84 8.92 -6.93
CA SER A 169 7.04 9.21 -7.72
C SER A 169 7.47 10.68 -7.60
N VAL A 170 6.54 11.58 -7.24
CA VAL A 170 6.83 13.00 -7.05
C VAL A 170 7.53 13.25 -5.71
N GLU A 171 7.10 12.58 -4.65
CA GLU A 171 7.73 12.68 -3.32
C GLU A 171 9.03 11.88 -3.20
N PHE A 172 9.14 10.77 -3.95
CA PHE A 172 10.34 9.92 -3.98
C PHE A 172 11.04 9.96 -5.34
N PRO A 173 11.49 11.12 -5.84
CA PRO A 173 12.05 11.25 -7.18
C PRO A 173 13.33 10.44 -7.35
N HIS A 174 14.11 10.26 -6.29
CA HIS A 174 15.32 9.42 -6.30
C HIS A 174 15.00 7.95 -6.60
N LEU A 175 13.87 7.42 -6.12
CA LEU A 175 13.42 6.06 -6.45
C LEU A 175 12.87 6.00 -7.87
N ALA A 176 12.09 7.00 -8.27
CA ALA A 176 11.60 7.11 -9.64
C ALA A 176 12.78 7.11 -10.64
N HIS A 177 13.85 7.85 -10.34
CA HIS A 177 15.09 7.83 -11.11
C HIS A 177 15.81 6.48 -11.06
N LYS A 178 15.99 5.89 -9.87
CA LYS A 178 16.65 4.56 -9.70
C LYS A 178 16.03 3.51 -10.62
N TYR A 179 14.71 3.50 -10.71
CA TYR A 179 13.98 2.50 -11.48
C TYR A 179 13.51 2.98 -12.87
N ASN A 180 14.00 4.13 -13.33
CA ASN A 180 13.65 4.74 -14.60
C ASN A 180 12.12 4.76 -14.83
N VAL A 181 11.39 5.34 -13.88
CA VAL A 181 9.94 5.51 -13.93
C VAL A 181 9.63 6.69 -14.86
N LEU A 182 9.26 6.37 -16.10
CA LEU A 182 8.89 7.35 -17.12
C LEU A 182 7.36 7.48 -17.28
N ALA A 183 6.63 6.43 -16.92
CA ALA A 183 5.17 6.37 -16.94
C ALA A 183 4.67 5.66 -15.67
N VAL A 184 3.44 5.97 -15.28
CA VAL A 184 2.76 5.38 -14.12
C VAL A 184 1.37 4.84 -14.50
N PRO A 185 0.85 3.81 -13.82
CA PRO A 185 1.52 3.06 -12.75
C PRO A 185 2.67 2.21 -13.29
N LYS A 186 3.79 2.17 -12.56
CA LYS A 186 4.90 1.25 -12.84
C LYS A 186 5.10 0.32 -11.65
N ILE A 187 5.07 -0.98 -11.92
CA ILE A 187 5.16 -2.01 -10.89
C ILE A 187 6.55 -2.62 -10.97
N ILE A 188 7.16 -2.82 -9.79
CA ILE A 188 8.46 -3.46 -9.62
C ILE A 188 8.32 -4.53 -8.56
N ILE A 189 8.72 -5.76 -8.88
CA ILE A 189 8.63 -6.89 -7.96
C ILE A 189 10.04 -7.41 -7.69
N ASN A 190 10.46 -7.40 -6.43
CA ASN A 190 11.77 -7.85 -5.96
C ASN A 190 12.95 -7.26 -6.76
N GLU A 191 12.83 -6.02 -7.26
CA GLU A 191 13.83 -5.38 -8.15
C GLU A 191 14.14 -6.12 -9.47
N GLU A 192 13.44 -7.21 -9.77
CA GLU A 192 13.79 -8.15 -10.85
C GLU A 192 12.77 -8.18 -11.99
N ILE A 193 11.50 -7.92 -11.67
CA ILE A 193 10.39 -7.93 -12.60
C ILE A 193 9.81 -6.52 -12.62
N GLN A 194 9.54 -6.00 -13.82
CA GLN A 194 8.93 -4.70 -13.98
C GLN A 194 7.89 -4.73 -15.12
N PHE A 195 6.82 -3.97 -14.95
CA PHE A 195 5.83 -3.72 -15.98
C PHE A 195 5.11 -2.39 -15.71
N GLU A 196 4.44 -1.87 -16.73
CA GLU A 196 3.71 -0.60 -16.68
C GLU A 196 2.23 -0.82 -16.96
N GLY A 197 1.39 0.08 -16.45
CA GLY A 197 -0.05 0.06 -16.62
C GLY A 197 -0.79 -0.82 -15.62
N ALA A 198 -2.11 -0.61 -15.55
CA ALA A 198 -3.01 -1.42 -14.73
C ALA A 198 -3.33 -2.72 -15.46
N LEU A 199 -2.54 -3.77 -15.22
CA LEU A 199 -2.80 -5.09 -15.77
C LEU A 199 -4.10 -5.69 -15.19
N PRO A 200 -4.82 -6.51 -15.97
CA PRO A 200 -5.86 -7.39 -15.44
C PRO A 200 -5.31 -8.32 -14.35
N GLU A 201 -6.21 -8.80 -13.47
CA GLU A 201 -5.89 -9.62 -12.30
C GLU A 201 -5.00 -10.82 -12.65
N ASP A 202 -5.40 -11.63 -13.62
CA ASP A 202 -4.70 -12.83 -14.05
C ASP A 202 -3.28 -12.52 -14.56
N ALA A 203 -3.14 -11.46 -15.35
CA ALA A 203 -1.85 -11.02 -15.87
C ALA A 203 -0.93 -10.53 -14.75
N PHE A 204 -1.43 -9.76 -13.78
CA PHE A 204 -0.63 -9.30 -12.64
C PHE A 204 -0.17 -10.49 -11.78
N ILE A 205 -1.09 -11.38 -11.42
CA ILE A 205 -0.78 -12.58 -10.62
C ILE A 205 0.30 -13.43 -11.33
N ASN A 206 0.21 -13.59 -12.65
CA ASN A 206 1.25 -14.28 -13.42
C ASN A 206 2.62 -13.59 -13.35
N GLN A 207 2.69 -12.25 -13.32
CA GLN A 207 3.96 -11.55 -13.07
C GLN A 207 4.50 -11.83 -11.67
N VAL A 208 3.65 -11.84 -10.65
CA VAL A 208 4.03 -12.15 -9.27
C VAL A 208 4.60 -13.57 -9.17
N LEU A 209 3.97 -14.56 -9.82
CA LEU A 209 4.42 -15.96 -9.78
C LEU A 209 5.77 -16.23 -10.45
N LYS A 210 6.20 -15.39 -11.40
CA LYS A 210 7.53 -15.52 -12.04
C LYS A 210 8.69 -15.40 -11.03
N THR A 211 8.46 -14.78 -9.88
CA THR A 211 9.44 -14.75 -8.77
C THR A 211 9.83 -16.15 -8.29
N LEU A 212 8.95 -17.15 -8.43
CA LEU A 212 9.20 -18.54 -8.07
C LEU A 212 10.19 -19.25 -9.01
N GLU A 213 10.29 -18.79 -10.26
CA GLU A 213 11.13 -19.42 -11.29
C GLU A 213 12.59 -18.99 -11.17
N LYS A 214 12.84 -17.70 -10.92
CA LYS A 214 14.21 -17.15 -10.80
C LYS A 214 14.97 -17.67 -9.59
N GLY A 215 14.26 -18.03 -8.52
CA GLY A 215 14.85 -18.66 -7.33
C GLY A 215 15.31 -20.11 -7.50
N LYS A 216 15.19 -20.72 -8.70
CA LYS A 216 15.69 -22.08 -9.00
C LYS A 216 17.06 -22.10 -9.71
N SER A 217 17.61 -20.94 -10.09
CA SER A 217 18.82 -20.87 -10.93
C SER A 217 20.16 -20.93 -10.17
N THR A 218 20.17 -21.14 -8.85
CA THR A 218 21.41 -21.07 -8.03
C THR A 218 21.95 -22.43 -7.58
N ILE A 219 21.52 -23.56 -8.16
CA ILE A 219 21.93 -24.92 -7.73
C ILE A 219 22.85 -25.62 -8.75
N TYR A 220 23.39 -24.91 -9.73
CA TYR A 220 24.47 -25.41 -10.59
C TYR A 220 25.55 -24.32 -10.73
N GLY A 221 26.45 -24.28 -9.73
CA GLY A 221 27.66 -23.45 -9.72
C GLY A 221 28.68 -24.11 -8.80
#